data_AF-A0A8J3HW14-F1
#
_entry.id   AF-A0A8J3HW14-F1
#
_cell.length_a   1.000
_cell.length_b   1.000
_cell.length_c   1.000
_cell.angle_alpha   90.00
_cell.angle_beta   90.00
_cell.angle_gamma   90.00
#
_symmetry.space_group_name_H-M   'P 1'
#
loop_
_entity.id
_entity.type
_entity.pdbx_description
1 polymer ?
#
loop_
_entity_poly.entity_id
_entity_poly.type
_entity_poly.pdbx_seq_one_letter_code
_entity_poly.pdbx_strand_id
1 'polypeptide(L)'
;MELNDGEFHARLSTLLAPLQTYSEPAALRNMQLCLHYFLTNAQALYSHHLPALKRLGGVSEGWNFIGTHERIALRYRCWQCLREIEAQCTRLVPWGQLVSTTLTAMLEQLESLPEQQSKIQAASASHGITHERARHDLIALFQPWLEMYHRQPPFLSTLGQSGLSPHTLRKLDTGFLSLLLCVLTLLDEGLPAISVALSQSKHQQSMAILNLLQKNDFLVKQTLGLVRELNGLRSQHAPTTGNSQGYVK
;
A
#
# COMPACT_ATOMS: atom_id res chain seq x y z
N MET A 1 -5.33 9.82 15.85
CA MET A 1 -6.29 8.79 16.30
C MET A 1 -5.74 7.48 15.76
N GLU A 2 -4.94 6.78 16.56
CA GLU A 2 -4.43 5.46 16.20
C GLU A 2 -5.53 4.47 16.58
N LEU A 3 -6.13 3.80 15.61
CA LEU A 3 -6.88 2.58 15.94
C LEU A 3 -5.88 1.58 16.53
N ASN A 4 -6.28 0.86 17.56
CA ASN A 4 -5.54 -0.30 18.00
C ASN A 4 -5.48 -1.31 16.84
N ASP A 5 -4.31 -1.91 16.59
CA ASP A 5 -4.10 -2.92 15.54
C ASP A 5 -5.19 -4.00 15.57
N GLY A 6 -5.65 -4.40 16.76
CA GLY A 6 -6.75 -5.35 16.93
C GLY A 6 -8.08 -4.90 16.32
N GLU A 7 -8.41 -3.61 16.39
CA GLU A 7 -9.66 -3.05 15.85
C GLU A 7 -9.60 -2.93 14.33
N PHE A 8 -8.43 -2.57 13.78
CA PHE A 8 -8.20 -2.60 12.33
C PHE A 8 -8.38 -4.01 11.77
N HIS A 9 -7.75 -5.01 12.39
CA HIS A 9 -7.87 -6.41 11.96
C HIS A 9 -9.32 -6.92 12.04
N ALA A 10 -10.09 -6.54 13.07
CA ALA A 10 -11.49 -6.91 13.20
C ALA A 10 -12.37 -6.29 12.08
N ARG A 11 -12.18 -5.00 11.78
CA ARG A 11 -12.89 -4.30 10.69
C ARG A 11 -12.53 -4.88 9.34
N LEU A 12 -11.24 -5.11 9.08
CA LEU A 12 -10.76 -5.74 7.84
C LEU A 12 -11.31 -7.16 7.67
N SER A 13 -11.32 -7.96 8.73
CA SER A 13 -11.90 -9.31 8.69
C SER A 13 -13.40 -9.26 8.39
N THR A 14 -14.12 -8.30 8.98
CA THR A 14 -15.54 -8.06 8.69
C THR A 14 -15.75 -7.68 7.22
N LEU A 15 -14.96 -6.76 6.67
CA LEU A 15 -15.05 -6.35 5.27
C LEU A 15 -14.79 -7.53 4.31
N LEU A 16 -13.84 -8.39 4.65
CA LEU A 16 -13.46 -9.54 3.83
C LEU A 16 -14.35 -10.78 4.05
N ALA A 17 -15.20 -10.81 5.07
CA ALA A 17 -16.07 -11.94 5.40
C ALA A 17 -17.02 -12.42 4.26
N PRO A 18 -17.57 -11.57 3.37
CA PRO A 18 -18.40 -12.03 2.24
C PRO A 18 -17.63 -12.94 1.27
N LEU A 19 -16.32 -12.73 1.20
CA LEU A 19 -15.44 -13.54 0.37
C LEU A 19 -15.16 -14.92 1.05
N GLN A 20 -15.52 -15.10 2.34
CA GLN A 20 -15.31 -16.34 3.13
C GLN A 20 -16.47 -17.32 3.01
N THR A 21 -17.69 -16.84 2.74
CA THR A 21 -18.93 -17.65 2.70
C THR A 21 -19.09 -18.48 1.43
N TYR A 22 -18.21 -18.30 0.44
CA TYR A 22 -18.15 -19.09 -0.79
C TYR A 22 -17.11 -20.23 -0.61
N SER A 23 -17.50 -21.38 -0.05
CA SER A 23 -16.69 -22.62 0.00
C SER A 23 -16.74 -23.33 -1.38
N GLU A 24 -15.68 -23.63 -2.15
CA GLU A 24 -14.28 -24.10 -1.89
C GLU A 24 -13.23 -23.62 -2.96
N PRO A 25 -11.89 -23.80 -2.75
CA PRO A 25 -11.21 -23.71 -1.45
C PRO A 25 -10.01 -22.73 -1.41
N ALA A 26 -9.25 -22.52 -2.48
CA ALA A 26 -7.94 -21.86 -2.38
C ALA A 26 -7.91 -20.42 -2.91
N ALA A 27 -8.50 -20.16 -4.09
CA ALA A 27 -8.29 -18.88 -4.77
C ALA A 27 -8.91 -17.70 -4.01
N LEU A 28 -10.20 -17.72 -3.70
CA LEU A 28 -10.85 -16.64 -2.95
C LEU A 28 -10.24 -16.43 -1.56
N ARG A 29 -9.88 -17.52 -0.87
CA ARG A 29 -9.19 -17.47 0.42
C ARG A 29 -7.79 -16.88 0.32
N ASN A 30 -7.04 -17.24 -0.73
CA ASN A 30 -5.73 -16.67 -1.01
C ASN A 30 -5.86 -15.18 -1.37
N MET A 31 -6.87 -14.80 -2.15
CA MET A 31 -7.16 -13.41 -2.47
C MET A 31 -7.41 -12.60 -1.20
N GLN A 32 -8.23 -13.11 -0.29
CA GLN A 32 -8.48 -12.46 1.01
C GLN A 32 -7.21 -12.31 1.84
N LEU A 33 -6.40 -13.37 1.95
CA LEU A 33 -5.14 -13.31 2.69
C LEU A 33 -4.20 -12.27 2.06
N CYS A 34 -4.09 -12.25 0.73
CA CYS A 34 -3.23 -11.30 0.04
C CYS A 34 -3.72 -9.86 0.21
N LEU A 35 -5.03 -9.61 0.08
CA LEU A 35 -5.63 -8.31 0.36
C LEU A 35 -5.46 -7.90 1.81
N HIS A 36 -5.59 -8.84 2.74
CA HIS A 36 -5.40 -8.59 4.17
C HIS A 36 -3.98 -8.12 4.48
N TYR A 37 -2.98 -8.86 4.00
CA TYR A 37 -1.58 -8.51 4.21
C TYR A 37 -1.20 -7.25 3.44
N PHE A 38 -1.73 -7.04 2.23
CA PHE A 38 -1.52 -5.82 1.47
C PHE A 38 -2.03 -4.59 2.23
N LEU A 39 -3.29 -4.62 2.68
CA LEU A 39 -3.91 -3.50 3.40
C LEU A 39 -3.27 -3.25 4.76
N THR A 40 -2.86 -4.31 5.48
CA THR A 40 -2.11 -4.19 6.74
C THR A 40 -0.75 -3.52 6.51
N ASN A 41 0.02 -3.96 5.50
CA ASN A 41 1.32 -3.35 5.20
C ASN A 41 1.17 -1.91 4.69
N ALA A 42 0.11 -1.61 3.93
CA ALA A 42 -0.21 -0.25 3.50
C ALA A 42 -0.55 0.63 4.72
N GLN A 43 -1.39 0.16 5.64
CA GLN A 43 -1.73 0.88 6.87
C GLN A 43 -0.48 1.13 7.73
N ALA A 44 0.42 0.16 7.86
CA ALA A 44 1.67 0.32 8.61
C ALA A 44 2.59 1.36 7.95
N LEU A 45 2.67 1.35 6.62
CA LEU A 45 3.43 2.34 5.85
C LEU A 45 2.93 3.76 6.12
N TYR A 46 1.62 3.98 6.05
CA TYR A 46 1.03 5.29 6.29
C TYR A 46 1.08 5.67 7.78
N SER A 47 0.75 4.77 8.70
CA SER A 47 0.53 5.12 10.12
C SER A 47 1.80 5.14 10.96
N HIS A 48 2.86 4.43 10.55
CA HIS A 48 4.10 4.33 11.33
C HIS A 48 5.31 4.91 10.60
N HIS A 49 5.54 4.49 9.35
CA HIS A 49 6.79 4.80 8.66
C HIS A 49 6.82 6.22 8.06
N LEU A 50 5.74 6.67 7.43
CA LEU A 50 5.65 8.05 6.93
C LEU A 50 5.66 9.12 8.03
N PRO A 51 4.95 8.98 9.18
CA PRO A 51 5.04 9.97 10.24
C PRO A 51 6.43 10.01 10.90
N ALA A 52 7.21 8.92 10.85
CA ALA A 52 8.60 8.95 11.28
C ALA A 52 9.45 9.93 10.45
N LEU A 53 9.12 10.15 9.16
CA LEU A 53 9.76 11.20 8.35
C LEU A 53 9.54 12.58 8.96
N LYS A 54 8.31 12.94 9.32
CA LYS A 54 8.00 14.27 9.87
C LYS A 54 8.82 14.60 11.12
N ARG A 55 9.12 13.59 11.93
CA ARG A 55 9.99 13.75 13.12
C ARG A 55 11.43 14.12 12.78
N LEU A 56 11.89 13.84 11.54
CA LEU A 56 13.18 14.29 11.04
C LEU A 56 13.15 15.76 10.60
N GLY A 57 12.02 16.24 10.06
CA GLY A 57 11.84 17.61 9.57
C GLY A 57 11.66 18.64 10.69
N GLY A 58 10.96 18.28 11.77
CA GLY A 58 10.74 19.16 12.94
C GLY A 58 12.01 19.52 13.73
N VAL A 59 13.14 18.93 13.36
CA VAL A 59 14.43 19.26 13.94
C VAL A 59 14.99 20.54 13.31
N SER A 60 14.58 20.96 12.10
CA SER A 60 15.24 22.00 11.28
C SER A 60 15.09 23.46 11.75
N GLU A 61 14.15 23.79 12.65
CA GLU A 61 13.91 25.19 13.05
C GLU A 61 15.02 25.82 13.92
N GLY A 62 16.01 25.03 14.38
CA GLY A 62 17.12 25.52 15.22
C GLY A 62 18.51 25.56 14.57
N TRP A 63 18.66 25.19 13.29
CA TRP A 63 19.97 24.86 12.72
C TRP A 63 20.65 26.04 12.02
N ASN A 64 20.78 27.15 12.74
CA ASN A 64 21.80 28.15 12.44
C ASN A 64 23.08 27.70 13.16
N PHE A 65 24.07 27.20 12.42
CA PHE A 65 25.28 26.48 12.85
C PHE A 65 25.10 24.98 13.11
N ILE A 66 25.19 24.21 12.03
CA ILE A 66 25.34 22.76 12.10
C ILE A 66 26.81 22.38 12.00
N GLY A 67 27.38 21.79 13.05
CA GLY A 67 28.68 21.14 12.94
C GLY A 67 28.64 20.00 11.91
N THR A 68 29.75 19.71 11.22
CA THR A 68 29.84 18.63 10.22
C THR A 68 29.29 17.28 10.72
N HIS A 69 29.47 16.97 12.01
CA HIS A 69 28.95 15.76 12.66
C HIS A 69 27.42 15.66 12.71
N GLU A 70 26.72 16.74 13.01
CA GLU A 70 25.28 16.70 13.16
C GLU A 70 24.58 16.62 11.79
N ARG A 71 25.19 17.19 10.73
CA ARG A 71 24.75 17.00 9.34
C ARG A 71 24.90 15.56 8.88
N ILE A 72 25.99 14.89 9.26
CA ILE A 72 26.22 13.46 9.01
C ILE A 72 25.17 12.62 9.75
N ALA A 73 24.90 12.93 11.02
CA ALA A 73 23.89 12.23 11.81
C ALA A 73 22.48 12.38 11.21
N LEU A 74 22.10 13.58 10.76
CA LEU A 74 20.81 13.82 10.08
C LEU A 74 20.72 13.00 8.78
N ARG A 75 21.76 13.04 7.95
CA ARG A 75 21.81 12.27 6.69
C ARG A 75 21.68 10.77 6.94
N TYR A 76 22.33 10.25 7.98
CA TYR A 76 22.19 8.85 8.39
C TYR A 76 20.76 8.50 8.82
N ARG A 77 20.11 9.35 9.62
CA ARG A 77 18.71 9.15 10.05
C ARG A 77 17.74 9.18 8.87
N CYS A 78 17.93 10.11 7.92
CA CYS A 78 17.15 10.14 6.67
C CYS A 78 17.35 8.86 5.87
N TRP A 79 18.61 8.41 5.70
CA TRP A 79 18.93 7.17 5.00
C TRP A 79 18.27 5.95 5.65
N GLN A 80 18.29 5.86 6.98
CA GLN A 80 17.66 4.76 7.71
C GLN A 80 16.13 4.77 7.53
N CYS A 81 15.49 5.93 7.63
CA CYS A 81 14.05 6.05 7.45
C CYS A 81 13.62 5.68 6.02
N LEU A 82 14.36 6.14 5.00
CA LEU A 82 14.12 5.74 3.60
C LEU A 82 14.27 4.23 3.40
N ARG A 83 15.25 3.60 4.06
CA ARG A 83 15.45 2.13 4.01
C ARG A 83 14.28 1.37 4.64
N GLU A 84 13.75 1.86 5.75
CA GLU A 84 12.58 1.24 6.40
C GLU A 84 11.33 1.36 5.53
N ILE A 85 11.11 2.52 4.92
CA ILE A 85 10.02 2.76 3.96
C ILE A 85 10.20 1.85 2.72
N GLU A 86 11.41 1.76 2.17
CA GLU A 86 11.75 0.88 1.03
C GLU A 86 11.46 -0.58 1.37
N ALA A 87 11.84 -1.04 2.56
CA ALA A 87 11.60 -2.40 3.01
C ALA A 87 10.09 -2.71 3.07
N GLN A 88 9.26 -1.78 3.55
CA GLN A 88 7.81 -1.97 3.56
C GLN A 88 7.20 -1.96 2.16
N CYS A 89 7.61 -1.03 1.29
CA CYS A 89 7.18 -1.05 -0.12
C CYS A 89 7.57 -2.37 -0.81
N THR A 90 8.76 -2.89 -0.53
CA THR A 90 9.23 -4.17 -1.08
C THR A 90 8.33 -5.34 -0.62
N ARG A 91 7.84 -5.31 0.63
CA ARG A 91 6.92 -6.33 1.15
C ARG A 91 5.53 -6.27 0.52
N LEU A 92 5.11 -5.12 -0.02
CA LEU A 92 3.82 -4.99 -0.72
C LEU A 92 3.81 -5.70 -2.08
N VAL A 93 4.95 -5.78 -2.76
CA VAL A 93 5.04 -6.32 -4.13
C VAL A 93 4.59 -7.78 -4.23
N PRO A 94 5.06 -8.72 -3.40
CA PRO A 94 4.63 -10.11 -3.47
C PRO A 94 3.12 -10.27 -3.24
N TRP A 95 2.54 -9.48 -2.34
CA TRP A 95 1.10 -9.52 -2.08
C TRP A 95 0.29 -9.07 -3.28
N GLY A 96 0.68 -7.98 -3.93
CA GLY A 96 0.06 -7.56 -5.18
C GLY A 96 0.21 -8.60 -6.28
N GLN A 97 1.38 -9.19 -6.45
CA GLN A 97 1.58 -10.26 -7.46
C GLN A 97 0.71 -11.49 -7.18
N LEU A 98 0.60 -11.91 -5.92
CA LEU A 98 -0.27 -13.02 -5.53
C LEU A 98 -1.75 -12.71 -5.78
N VAL A 99 -2.19 -11.46 -5.57
CA VAL A 99 -3.54 -11.03 -5.97
C VAL A 99 -3.73 -11.19 -7.49
N SER A 100 -2.78 -10.74 -8.33
CA SER A 100 -2.89 -10.90 -9.79
C SER A 100 -2.98 -12.37 -10.18
N THR A 101 -2.09 -13.22 -9.68
CA THR A 101 -2.10 -14.67 -9.97
C THR A 101 -3.44 -15.31 -9.57
N THR A 102 -3.98 -14.90 -8.42
CA THR A 102 -5.24 -15.43 -7.91
C THR A 102 -6.43 -14.98 -8.76
N LEU A 103 -6.49 -13.70 -9.13
CA LEU A 103 -7.53 -13.16 -10.00
C LEU A 103 -7.50 -13.79 -11.40
N THR A 104 -6.31 -14.02 -11.96
CA THR A 104 -6.15 -14.73 -13.24
C THR A 104 -6.66 -16.16 -13.15
N ALA A 105 -6.28 -16.90 -12.09
CA ALA A 105 -6.80 -18.25 -11.87
C ALA A 105 -8.33 -18.28 -11.71
N MET A 106 -8.92 -17.26 -11.06
CA MET A 106 -10.37 -17.12 -10.96
C MET A 106 -11.04 -16.88 -12.32
N LEU A 107 -10.43 -16.09 -13.21
CA LEU A 107 -10.93 -15.89 -14.58
C LEU A 107 -10.93 -17.20 -15.38
N GLU A 108 -9.81 -17.93 -15.35
CA GLU A 108 -9.66 -19.22 -16.04
C GLU A 108 -10.68 -20.27 -15.54
N GLN A 109 -10.90 -20.32 -14.22
CA GLN A 109 -11.91 -21.18 -13.62
C GLN A 109 -13.32 -20.79 -14.05
N LEU A 110 -13.61 -19.50 -14.06
CA LEU A 110 -14.91 -18.98 -14.45
C LEU A 110 -15.23 -19.29 -15.91
N GLU A 111 -14.25 -19.20 -16.81
CA GLU A 111 -14.39 -19.59 -18.21
C GLU A 111 -14.75 -21.07 -18.37
N SER A 112 -14.18 -21.97 -17.55
CA SER A 112 -14.42 -23.41 -17.62
C SER A 112 -15.72 -23.89 -16.96
N LEU A 113 -16.38 -23.08 -16.13
CA LEU A 113 -17.62 -23.44 -15.42
C LEU A 113 -18.90 -23.31 -16.30
N PRO A 114 -19.82 -24.29 -16.26
CA PRO A 114 -21.17 -24.18 -16.85
C PRO A 114 -22.06 -23.14 -16.13
N GLU A 115 -22.84 -22.36 -16.89
CA GLU A 115 -23.66 -21.24 -16.36
C GLU A 115 -24.69 -21.61 -15.28
N GLN A 116 -25.14 -22.87 -15.20
CA GLN A 116 -26.12 -23.31 -14.20
C GLN A 116 -25.52 -23.48 -12.79
N GLN A 117 -24.21 -23.70 -12.66
CA GLN A 117 -23.54 -23.84 -11.36
C GLN A 117 -23.20 -22.47 -10.72
N SER A 118 -23.04 -21.41 -11.52
CA SER A 118 -22.72 -20.06 -11.00
C SER A 118 -23.87 -19.41 -10.24
N LYS A 119 -25.13 -19.72 -10.62
CA LYS A 119 -26.34 -19.16 -9.98
C LYS A 119 -26.64 -19.78 -8.61
N ILE A 120 -26.23 -21.01 -8.34
CA ILE A 120 -26.51 -21.71 -7.07
C ILE A 120 -25.57 -21.22 -5.96
N GLN A 121 -24.37 -20.75 -6.29
CA GLN A 121 -23.43 -20.16 -5.33
C GLN A 121 -23.82 -18.72 -4.91
N ALA A 122 -24.60 -18.00 -5.73
CA ALA A 122 -24.99 -16.61 -5.52
C ALA A 122 -25.97 -16.35 -4.35
N ALA A 123 -26.72 -17.36 -3.91
CA ALA A 123 -27.90 -17.19 -3.05
C ALA A 123 -27.59 -16.98 -1.55
N SER A 124 -26.35 -17.17 -1.10
CA SER A 124 -25.95 -17.13 0.32
C SER A 124 -25.39 -15.76 0.79
N ALA A 125 -25.32 -14.76 -0.08
CA ALA A 125 -24.71 -13.46 0.23
C ALA A 125 -25.73 -12.43 0.79
N SER A 126 -26.13 -12.56 2.05
CA SER A 126 -26.93 -11.50 2.72
C SER A 126 -26.38 -11.12 4.09
N HIS A 127 -25.41 -10.18 4.13
CA HIS A 127 -25.00 -9.47 5.36
C HIS A 127 -24.61 -8.00 5.08
N GLY A 128 -25.43 -7.23 4.36
CA GLY A 128 -25.03 -5.90 3.85
C GLY A 128 -24.68 -4.80 4.87
N ILE A 129 -25.16 -4.87 6.11
CA ILE A 129 -25.06 -3.74 7.06
C ILE A 129 -23.69 -3.66 7.75
N THR A 130 -23.02 -4.79 7.99
CA THR A 130 -21.71 -4.83 8.69
C THR A 130 -20.53 -4.51 7.78
N HIS A 131 -20.61 -4.85 6.48
CA HIS A 131 -19.55 -4.56 5.50
C HIS A 131 -19.45 -3.07 5.18
N GLU A 132 -20.59 -2.40 5.03
CA GLU A 132 -20.64 -0.97 4.75
C GLU A 132 -20.00 -0.15 5.86
N ARG A 133 -20.28 -0.50 7.12
CA ARG A 133 -19.64 0.14 8.28
C ARG A 133 -18.14 -0.14 8.32
N ALA A 134 -17.72 -1.40 8.16
CA ALA A 134 -16.30 -1.76 8.15
C ALA A 134 -15.52 -1.07 7.01
N ARG A 135 -16.15 -0.93 5.83
CA ARG A 135 -15.59 -0.19 4.69
C ARG A 135 -15.41 1.28 5.02
N HIS A 136 -16.46 1.94 5.48
CA HIS A 136 -16.43 3.36 5.85
C HIS A 136 -15.34 3.63 6.89
N ASP A 137 -15.28 2.76 7.90
CA ASP A 137 -14.30 2.81 8.97
C ASP A 137 -12.85 2.65 8.49
N LEU A 138 -12.61 1.80 7.48
CA LEU A 138 -11.28 1.63 6.88
C LEU A 138 -10.92 2.84 6.00
N ILE A 139 -11.84 3.34 5.18
CA ILE A 139 -11.64 4.55 4.36
C ILE A 139 -11.27 5.73 5.28
N ALA A 140 -11.97 5.89 6.40
CA ALA A 140 -11.71 6.95 7.38
C ALA A 140 -10.28 6.91 7.96
N LEU A 141 -9.55 5.79 7.89
CA LEU A 141 -8.15 5.70 8.32
C LEU A 141 -7.17 6.21 7.28
N PHE A 142 -7.46 5.98 6.01
CA PHE A 142 -6.61 6.38 4.89
C PHE A 142 -6.90 7.82 4.46
N GLN A 143 -8.11 8.32 4.68
CA GLN A 143 -8.54 9.67 4.29
C GLN A 143 -7.67 10.80 4.86
N PRO A 144 -7.25 10.79 6.15
CA PRO A 144 -6.38 11.84 6.68
C PRO A 144 -5.02 11.90 5.99
N TRP A 145 -4.51 10.76 5.51
CA TRP A 145 -3.28 10.72 4.72
C TRP A 145 -3.48 11.37 3.37
N LEU A 146 -4.62 11.14 2.72
CA LEU A 146 -4.93 11.75 1.43
C LEU A 146 -5.00 13.27 1.56
N GLU A 147 -5.73 13.76 2.57
CA GLU A 147 -5.79 15.19 2.89
C GLU A 147 -4.41 15.76 3.18
N MET A 148 -3.58 15.04 3.96
CA MET A 148 -2.23 15.46 4.25
C MET A 148 -1.38 15.58 2.98
N TYR A 149 -1.40 14.60 2.08
CA TYR A 149 -0.63 14.64 0.83
C TYR A 149 -1.08 15.79 -0.08
N HIS A 150 -2.39 16.12 -0.11
CA HIS A 150 -2.89 17.26 -0.85
C HIS A 150 -2.45 18.61 -0.25
N ARG A 151 -2.37 18.72 1.07
CA ARG A 151 -1.95 19.95 1.76
C ARG A 151 -0.43 20.13 1.72
N GLN A 152 0.31 19.08 2.03
CA GLN A 152 1.75 19.12 2.21
C GLN A 152 2.38 17.75 1.92
N PRO A 153 2.96 17.57 0.72
CA PRO A 153 3.66 16.35 0.36
C PRO A 153 4.85 16.09 1.32
N PRO A 154 4.83 15.00 2.11
CA PRO A 154 5.74 14.79 3.23
C PRO A 154 7.19 14.60 2.81
N PHE A 155 7.50 13.94 1.68
CA PHE A 155 8.88 13.69 1.29
C PHE A 155 9.56 15.00 0.89
N LEU A 156 8.96 15.77 -0.02
CA LEU A 156 9.51 17.05 -0.45
C LEU A 156 9.57 18.07 0.70
N SER A 157 8.50 18.17 1.50
CA SER A 157 8.46 19.16 2.58
C SER A 157 9.41 18.85 3.72
N THR A 158 9.58 17.58 4.09
CA THR A 158 10.42 17.16 5.21
C THR A 158 11.87 17.04 4.81
N LEU A 159 12.14 16.43 3.64
CA LEU A 159 13.49 16.11 3.20
C LEU A 159 14.04 17.12 2.18
N GLY A 160 13.28 18.13 1.78
CA GLY A 160 13.70 19.10 0.76
C GLY A 160 15.00 19.84 1.09
N GLN A 161 15.32 20.00 2.38
CA GLN A 161 16.55 20.66 2.85
C GLN A 161 17.74 19.69 3.07
N SER A 162 17.51 18.38 2.97
CA SER A 162 18.52 17.36 3.30
C SER A 162 19.60 17.16 2.22
N GLY A 163 19.52 17.90 1.11
CA GLY A 163 20.40 17.74 -0.05
C GLY A 163 20.07 16.54 -0.94
N LEU A 164 18.94 15.86 -0.68
CA LEU A 164 18.34 14.88 -1.58
C LEU A 164 17.73 15.59 -2.80
N SER A 165 17.75 14.93 -3.95
CA SER A 165 17.19 15.45 -5.20
C SER A 165 15.70 15.84 -5.04
N PRO A 166 15.34 17.14 -5.17
CA PRO A 166 13.95 17.59 -5.04
C PRO A 166 13.02 16.97 -6.08
N HIS A 167 13.55 16.69 -7.28
CA HIS A 167 12.81 16.00 -8.33
C HIS A 167 12.43 14.58 -7.92
N THR A 168 13.37 13.85 -7.32
CA THR A 168 13.13 12.48 -6.86
C THR A 168 12.19 12.45 -5.66
N LEU A 169 12.31 13.41 -4.73
CA LEU A 169 11.37 13.54 -3.62
C LEU A 169 9.93 13.81 -4.10
N ARG A 170 9.75 14.68 -5.12
CA ARG A 170 8.43 14.90 -5.75
C ARG A 170 7.87 13.62 -6.37
N LYS A 171 8.70 12.83 -7.05
CA LYS A 171 8.26 11.55 -7.60
C LYS A 171 7.80 10.59 -6.52
N LEU A 172 8.50 10.52 -5.38
CA LEU A 172 8.05 9.73 -4.24
C LEU A 172 6.68 10.21 -3.76
N ASP A 173 6.51 11.51 -3.51
CA ASP A 173 5.22 12.06 -3.09
C ASP A 173 4.09 11.71 -4.07
N THR A 174 4.30 11.89 -5.37
CA THR A 174 3.32 11.53 -6.41
C THR A 174 3.03 10.03 -6.44
N GLY A 175 4.06 9.18 -6.30
CA GLY A 175 3.90 7.73 -6.30
C GLY A 175 3.13 7.23 -5.08
N PHE A 176 3.42 7.78 -3.90
CA PHE A 176 2.70 7.45 -2.67
C PHE A 176 1.26 7.94 -2.71
N LEU A 177 1.01 9.15 -3.22
CA LEU A 177 -0.35 9.64 -3.43
C LEU A 177 -1.14 8.73 -4.39
N SER A 178 -0.51 8.32 -5.50
CA SER A 178 -1.12 7.40 -6.46
C SER A 178 -1.44 6.04 -5.85
N LEU A 179 -0.54 5.52 -5.01
CA LEU A 179 -0.75 4.28 -4.26
C LEU A 179 -1.93 4.42 -3.30
N LEU A 180 -1.99 5.52 -2.53
CA LEU A 180 -3.05 5.79 -1.56
C LEU A 180 -4.43 5.92 -2.23
N LEU A 181 -4.50 6.68 -3.32
CA LEU A 181 -5.73 6.82 -4.10
C LEU A 181 -6.22 5.46 -4.60
N CYS A 182 -5.31 4.63 -5.11
CA CYS A 182 -5.69 3.32 -5.60
C CYS A 182 -6.14 2.36 -4.48
N VAL A 183 -5.53 2.42 -3.30
CA VAL A 183 -6.01 1.71 -2.09
C VAL A 183 -7.43 2.15 -1.73
N LEU A 184 -7.70 3.45 -1.71
CA LEU A 184 -9.04 3.99 -1.44
C LEU A 184 -10.06 3.54 -2.48
N THR A 185 -9.71 3.61 -3.76
CA THR A 185 -10.56 3.11 -4.87
C THR A 185 -10.81 1.61 -4.78
N LEU A 186 -9.85 0.82 -4.30
CA LEU A 186 -10.04 -0.62 -4.06
C LEU A 186 -11.05 -0.87 -2.94
N LEU A 187 -10.96 -0.12 -1.83
CA LEU A 187 -11.88 -0.22 -0.70
C LEU A 187 -13.30 0.25 -1.04
N ASP A 188 -13.42 1.35 -1.78
CA ASP A 188 -14.70 2.02 -2.06
C ASP A 188 -15.46 1.38 -3.22
N GLU A 189 -14.75 0.98 -4.29
CA GLU A 189 -15.38 0.46 -5.51
C GLU A 189 -15.01 -1.00 -5.77
N GLY A 190 -13.74 -1.37 -5.58
CA GLY A 190 -13.22 -2.68 -6.00
C GLY A 190 -13.87 -3.83 -5.24
N LEU A 191 -13.72 -3.85 -3.92
CA LEU A 191 -14.24 -4.93 -3.08
C LEU A 191 -15.78 -5.02 -3.11
N PRO A 192 -16.52 -3.89 -3.06
CA PRO A 192 -17.98 -3.94 -3.24
C PRO A 192 -18.38 -4.51 -4.60
N ALA A 193 -17.71 -4.12 -5.69
CA ALA A 193 -18.00 -4.63 -7.02
C ALA A 193 -17.83 -6.16 -7.12
N ILE A 194 -16.80 -6.74 -6.49
CA ILE A 194 -16.67 -8.21 -6.40
C ILE A 194 -17.88 -8.79 -5.69
N SER A 195 -18.18 -8.28 -4.50
CA SER A 195 -19.22 -8.85 -3.65
C SER A 195 -20.58 -8.87 -4.35
N VAL A 196 -20.89 -7.82 -5.12
CA VAL A 196 -22.09 -7.73 -5.94
C VAL A 196 -22.00 -8.68 -7.14
N ALA A 197 -20.89 -8.66 -7.88
CA ALA A 197 -20.71 -9.44 -9.10
C ALA A 197 -20.74 -10.95 -8.84
N LEU A 198 -20.31 -11.43 -7.67
CA LEU A 198 -20.39 -12.85 -7.31
C LEU A 198 -21.82 -13.41 -7.43
N SER A 199 -22.85 -12.57 -7.26
CA SER A 199 -24.25 -12.96 -7.41
C SER A 199 -24.83 -12.82 -8.83
N GLN A 200 -24.02 -12.32 -9.77
CA GLN A 200 -24.45 -11.88 -11.09
C GLN A 200 -24.11 -12.88 -12.21
N SER A 201 -24.41 -12.51 -13.46
CA SER A 201 -24.06 -13.31 -14.63
C SER A 201 -22.54 -13.53 -14.77
N LYS A 202 -22.15 -14.61 -15.44
CA LYS A 202 -20.74 -14.93 -15.74
C LYS A 202 -20.00 -13.74 -16.38
N HIS A 203 -20.63 -13.06 -17.33
CA HIS A 203 -20.07 -11.86 -17.96
C HIS A 203 -19.78 -10.73 -16.95
N GLN A 204 -20.71 -10.46 -16.03
CA GLN A 204 -20.52 -9.44 -14.99
C GLN A 204 -19.45 -9.85 -13.98
N GLN A 205 -19.37 -11.13 -13.63
CA GLN A 205 -18.28 -11.68 -12.81
C GLN A 205 -16.92 -11.47 -13.48
N SER A 206 -16.76 -11.82 -14.76
CA SER A 206 -15.53 -11.58 -15.52
C SER A 206 -15.13 -10.11 -15.53
N MET A 207 -16.08 -9.21 -15.79
CA MET A 207 -15.81 -7.77 -15.84
C MET A 207 -15.36 -7.21 -14.49
N ALA A 208 -15.96 -7.67 -13.39
CA ALA A 208 -15.54 -7.28 -12.05
C ALA A 208 -14.11 -7.77 -11.76
N ILE A 209 -13.81 -9.04 -12.05
CA ILE A 209 -12.47 -9.62 -11.84
C ILE A 209 -11.41 -8.91 -12.69
N LEU A 210 -11.71 -8.62 -13.97
CA LEU A 210 -10.80 -7.88 -14.86
C LEU A 210 -10.52 -6.46 -14.36
N ASN A 211 -11.53 -5.74 -13.87
CA ASN A 211 -11.35 -4.40 -13.30
C ASN A 211 -10.39 -4.44 -12.09
N LEU A 212 -10.52 -5.44 -11.23
CA LEU A 212 -9.62 -5.60 -10.08
C LEU A 212 -8.21 -5.98 -10.50
N LEU A 213 -8.08 -6.84 -11.50
CA LEU A 213 -6.78 -7.20 -12.06
C LEU A 213 -6.06 -5.94 -12.56
N GLN A 214 -6.76 -5.07 -13.30
CA GLN A 214 -6.22 -3.80 -13.77
C GLN A 214 -5.83 -2.86 -12.63
N LYS A 215 -6.70 -2.70 -11.62
CA LYS A 215 -6.41 -1.89 -10.42
C LYS A 215 -5.19 -2.45 -9.67
N ASN A 216 -5.09 -3.78 -9.54
CA ASN A 216 -3.98 -4.43 -8.86
C ASN A 216 -2.66 -4.34 -9.66
N ASP A 217 -2.69 -4.50 -10.97
CA ASP A 217 -1.52 -4.30 -11.83
C ASP A 217 -1.00 -2.86 -11.74
N PHE A 218 -1.91 -1.88 -11.65
CA PHE A 218 -1.54 -0.50 -11.36
C PHE A 218 -0.86 -0.38 -9.99
N LEU A 219 -1.43 -0.95 -8.92
CA LEU A 219 -0.82 -0.96 -7.58
C LEU A 219 0.59 -1.55 -7.59
N VAL A 220 0.79 -2.69 -8.25
CA VAL A 220 2.09 -3.37 -8.36
C VAL A 220 3.09 -2.47 -9.10
N LYS A 221 2.69 -1.88 -10.23
CA LYS A 221 3.54 -0.96 -10.99
C LYS A 221 3.94 0.27 -10.17
N GLN A 222 3.00 0.87 -9.44
CA GLN A 222 3.27 2.02 -8.56
C GLN A 222 4.24 1.63 -7.44
N THR A 223 4.01 0.49 -6.79
CA THR A 223 4.88 -0.01 -5.71
C THR A 223 6.30 -0.28 -6.20
N LEU A 224 6.46 -0.92 -7.36
CA LEU A 224 7.77 -1.15 -8.00
C LEU A 224 8.45 0.17 -8.43
N GLY A 225 7.66 1.16 -8.86
CA GLY A 225 8.16 2.51 -9.12
C GLY A 225 8.74 3.15 -7.87
N LEU A 226 7.99 3.11 -6.76
CA LEU A 226 8.42 3.64 -5.45
C LEU A 226 9.70 2.97 -4.96
N VAL A 227 9.77 1.63 -5.01
CA VAL A 227 10.99 0.88 -4.61
C VAL A 227 12.20 1.32 -5.41
N ARG A 228 12.06 1.52 -6.73
CA ARG A 228 13.17 1.99 -7.59
C ARG A 228 13.63 3.39 -7.21
N GLU A 229 12.71 4.33 -7.01
CA GLU A 229 13.05 5.72 -6.65
C GLU A 229 13.67 5.80 -5.24
N LEU A 230 13.17 5.01 -4.28
CA LEU A 230 13.74 4.91 -2.93
C LEU A 230 15.17 4.33 -2.95
N ASN A 231 15.41 3.26 -3.71
CA ASN A 231 16.73 2.67 -3.87
C ASN A 231 17.70 3.64 -4.58
N GLY A 232 17.22 4.37 -5.59
CA GLY A 232 17.98 5.44 -6.25
C GLY A 232 18.45 6.51 -5.26
N LEU A 233 17.55 7.01 -4.40
CA LEU A 233 17.93 7.97 -3.34
C LEU A 233 18.88 7.36 -2.31
N ARG A 234 18.63 6.11 -1.90
CA ARG A 234 19.45 5.43 -0.90
C ARG A 234 20.88 5.21 -1.38
N SER A 235 21.07 4.80 -2.63
CA SER A 235 22.39 4.56 -3.23
C SER A 235 23.19 5.85 -3.42
N GLN A 236 22.54 6.93 -3.85
CA GLN A 236 23.17 8.26 -3.98
C GLN A 236 23.61 8.85 -2.63
N HIS A 237 22.96 8.46 -1.54
CA HIS A 237 23.18 9.04 -0.22
C HIS A 237 23.60 8.05 0.85
N ALA A 238 24.09 6.88 0.44
CA ALA A 238 24.70 5.93 1.35
C ALA A 238 25.86 6.62 2.08
N PRO A 239 25.96 6.48 3.42
CA PRO A 239 27.11 6.98 4.14
C PRO A 239 28.35 6.29 3.59
N THR A 240 29.24 7.05 2.94
CA THR A 240 30.54 6.54 2.50
C THR A 240 31.30 6.14 3.75
N THR A 241 31.48 4.83 3.96
CA THR A 241 32.43 4.32 4.93
C THR A 241 33.79 4.84 4.52
N GLY A 242 34.34 5.78 5.29
CA GLY A 242 35.63 6.39 4.99
C GLY A 242 36.74 5.34 4.99
N ASN A 243 37.07 4.83 3.81
CA ASN A 243 38.34 4.16 3.54
C ASN A 243 39.11 5.03 2.53
N SER A 244 39.75 6.07 3.06
CA SER A 244 40.83 6.80 2.37
C SER A 244 41.76 7.46 3.38
N GLN A 245 42.18 6.74 4.43
CA GLN A 245 43.54 6.91 4.94
C GLN A 245 44.32 5.77 4.26
N GLY A 246 45.11 6.01 3.22
CA GLY A 246 46.24 6.93 3.29
C GLY A 246 47.38 6.35 4.12
N TYR A 247 47.57 5.02 4.15
CA TYR A 247 48.86 4.43 4.51
C TYR A 247 49.69 4.26 3.25
N VAL A 248 50.40 5.33 2.87
CA VAL A 248 51.64 5.23 2.12
C VAL A 248 52.75 5.34 3.16
N LYS A 249 53.50 4.26 3.35
CA LYS A 249 54.86 4.32 3.87
C LYS A 249 55.80 4.50 2.70
#